data_AF-A0A7C7UIT1-F1
#
_entry.id   AF-A0A7C7UIT1-F1
#
_cell.length_a   1.000
_cell.length_b   1.000
_cell.length_c   1.000
_cell.angle_alpha   90.00
_cell.angle_beta   90.00
_cell.angle_gamma   90.00
#
_symmetry.space_group_name_H-M   'P 1'
#
loop_
_entity.id
_entity.type
_entity.pdbx_description
1 polymer ?
#
loop_
_entity_poly.entity_id
_entity_poly.type
_entity_poly.pdbx_seq_one_letter_code
_entity_poly.pdbx_strand_id
1 'polypeptide(L)' 'MAWTQKVLRVDLATGSCTPEALNMDWAHQYLGQRGLASRY' A
#
# COMPACT_ATOMS: atom_id res chain seq x y z
N MET A 1 1.34 -3.24 16.38
CA MET A 1 0.64 -2.87 15.13
C MET A 1 0.77 -4.04 14.16
N ALA A 2 -0.28 -4.83 13.93
CA ALA A 2 -0.24 -5.92 12.94
C ALA A 2 -0.68 -5.36 11.59
N TRP A 3 0.19 -5.41 10.59
CA TRP A 3 -0.09 -4.93 9.23
C TRP A 3 -0.32 -6.13 8.33
N THR A 4 -1.29 -6.05 7.41
CA THR A 4 -1.62 -7.16 6.49
C THR A 4 -0.55 -7.38 5.42
N GLN A 5 0.48 -6.52 5.35
CA GLN A 5 1.62 -6.58 4.43
C GLN A 5 1.26 -6.68 2.94
N LYS A 6 0.03 -6.25 2.59
CA LYS A 6 -0.53 -6.38 1.25
C LYS A 6 -1.34 -5.14 0.90
N VAL A 7 -1.16 -4.63 -0.32
CA VAL A 7 -1.89 -3.51 -0.91
C VAL A 7 -2.63 -4.02 -2.14
N LEU A 8 -3.88 -3.58 -2.33
CA LEU A 8 -4.62 -3.85 -3.57
C LEU A 8 -4.47 -2.65 -4.49
N ARG A 9 -3.81 -2.83 -5.63
CA ARG A 9 -3.72 -1.82 -6.68
C ARG A 9 -4.86 -2.02 -7.66
N VAL A 10 -5.72 -1.01 -7.76
CA VAL A 10 -6.87 -0.99 -8.66
C VAL A 10 -6.57 -0.03 -9.80
N ASP A 11 -6.54 -0.55 -11.03
CA ASP A 11 -6.48 0.25 -12.24
C ASP A 11 -7.90 0.37 -12.80
N LEU A 12 -8.45 1.58 -12.73
CA LEU A 12 -9.80 1.88 -13.19
C LEU A 12 -9.91 2.03 -14.71
N ALA A 13 -8.80 2.26 -15.42
CA ALA A 13 -8.80 2.37 -16.87
C ALA A 13 -8.92 0.99 -17.54
N THR A 14 -8.27 -0.01 -16.97
CA THR A 14 -8.31 -1.40 -17.45
C THR A 14 -9.28 -2.28 -16.67
N GLY A 15 -9.82 -1.80 -15.54
CA GLY A 15 -10.70 -2.56 -14.66
C GLY A 15 -10.00 -3.69 -13.91
N SER A 16 -8.69 -3.58 -13.70
CA SER A 16 -7.85 -4.63 -13.12
C SER A 16 -7.57 -4.40 -11.64
N CYS A 17 -7.56 -5.48 -10.86
CA CYS A 17 -7.22 -5.49 -9.44
C CYS A 17 -6.03 -6.41 -9.21
N THR A 18 -4.88 -5.84 -8.86
CA THR A 18 -3.64 -6.60 -8.64
C THR A 18 -3.19 -6.51 -7.18
N PRO A 19 -2.94 -7.65 -6.51
CA PRO A 19 -2.36 -7.65 -5.18
C PRO A 19 -0.86 -7.37 -5.25
N GLU A 20 -0.39 -6.40 -4.48
CA GLU A 20 1.02 -6.02 -4.36
C GLU A 20 1.50 -6.19 -2.90
N ALA A 21 2.75 -6.60 -2.72
CA ALA A 21 3.35 -6.63 -1.40
C ALA A 21 3.50 -5.21 -0.87
N LEU A 22 3.10 -4.98 0.38
CA LEU A 22 3.27 -3.67 1.00
C LEU A 22 4.76 -3.39 1.18
N ASN A 23 5.21 -2.22 0.71
CA ASN A 23 6.58 -1.77 0.94
C ASN A 23 6.78 -1.53 2.45
N MET A 24 7.51 -2.45 3.10
CA MET A 24 7.77 -2.40 4.53
C MET A 24 8.77 -1.28 4.89
N ASP A 25 9.64 -0.86 3.98
CA ASP A 25 10.55 0.25 4.28
C ASP A 25 9.76 1.55 4.46
N TRP A 26 8.76 1.78 3.60
CA TRP A 26 7.84 2.92 3.75
C TRP A 26 6.92 2.76 4.95
N ALA A 27 6.50 1.53 5.25
CA ALA A 27 5.74 1.21 6.46
C ALA A 27 6.43 1.73 7.72
N HIS A 28 7.73 1.45 7.84
CA HIS A 28 8.54 1.85 8.97
C HIS A 28 8.86 3.34 8.96
N GLN A 29 9.14 3.91 7.78
CA GLN A 29 9.54 5.32 7.64
C GLN A 29 8.39 6.31 7.87
N TYR A 30 7.17 5.94 7.50
CA TYR A 30 6.01 6.84 7.53
C TYR A 30 5.00 6.54 8.65
N LEU A 31 5.32 5.62 9.57
CA LEU A 31 4.47 5.20 10.69
C LEU A 31 3.01 4.80 10.29
N GLY A 32 2.80 4.46 9.03
CA GLY A 32 1.56 3.89 8.51
C GLY A 32 0.39 4.86 8.31
N GLN A 33 -0.64 4.33 7.62
CA GLN A 33 -1.89 5.02 7.28
C GLN A 33 -1.67 6.31 6.48
N ARG A 34 -1.64 7.48 7.15
CA ARG A 34 -1.59 8.79 6.51
C ARG A 34 -0.24 9.08 5.85
N GLY A 35 0.85 8.69 6.52
CA GLY A 35 2.18 8.91 5.96
C GLY A 35 2.44 8.02 4.75
N LEU A 36 1.96 6.76 4.79
CA LEU A 36 2.06 5.84 3.66
C LEU A 36 1.20 6.30 2.47
N ALA A 37 -0.02 6.80 2.73
CA ALA A 37 -0.92 7.33 1.71
C ALA A 37 -0.44 8.65 1.06
N SER A 38 0.55 9.32 1.65
CA SER A 38 1.17 10.51 1.02
C SER A 38 2.30 10.12 0.05
N ARG A 39 2.76 8.87 0.09
CA ARG A 39 3.82 8.34 -0.77
C ARG A 39 3.29 7.50 -1.94
N TYR A 40 2.18 6.80 -1.74
CA TYR A 40 1.41 6.12 -2.78
C TYR A 40 0.46 7.08 -3.50
#